data_AF-A0A8J8G8J1-F1
#
_entry.id   AF-A0A8J8G8J1-F1
#
_cell.length_a   1.000
_cell.length_b   1.000
_cell.length_c   1.000
_cell.angle_alpha   90.00
_cell.angle_beta   90.00
_cell.angle_gamma   90.00
#
_symmetry.space_group_name_H-M   'P 1'
#
loop_
_entity.id
_entity.type
_entity.pdbx_description
1 polymer ?
#
loop_
_entity_poly.entity_id
_entity_poly.type
_entity_poly.pdbx_seq_one_letter_code
_entity_poly.pdbx_strand_id
1 'polypeptide(L)'
;MKSKSFTKYWRVIESKWDNFEKLFFKFDVFKCSNMNPEYFEKLLTDERIIRNQKKIESVIFNAELFETIIKEHGSFGKFLVNWPKYDQYGLYVYLNKGGSRFGLATTGYFLRFMGYDAYLLSRDVVKALLREKVISTNNPNYSPTSKKDLQAIQDAFNVWKSEGKYSYAQISRVLACSVD
;
A
#
# COMPACT_ATOMS: atom_id res chain seq x y z
N MET A 1 5.02 19.13 6.04
CA MET A 1 4.69 18.66 7.40
C MET A 1 5.62 17.50 7.75
N LYS A 2 6.79 17.77 8.35
CA LYS A 2 7.76 16.73 8.76
C LYS A 2 7.31 16.15 10.10
N SER A 3 6.53 15.07 10.03
CA SER A 3 6.01 14.36 11.21
C SER A 3 7.14 13.62 11.93
N LYS A 4 7.51 14.12 13.12
CA LYS A 4 8.43 13.46 14.05
C LYS A 4 7.76 12.20 14.63
N SER A 5 8.37 11.02 14.40
CA SER A 5 8.66 9.98 15.41
C SER A 5 8.63 8.55 14.85
N PHE A 6 9.70 8.01 14.25
CA PHE A 6 9.79 6.56 14.11
C PHE A 6 11.27 6.10 14.19
N THR A 7 11.55 5.13 15.07
CA THR A 7 12.70 4.19 15.20
C THR A 7 14.09 4.51 14.58
N LYS A 8 15.19 4.02 15.21
CA LYS A 8 16.59 4.09 14.75
C LYS A 8 16.78 3.76 13.24
N TYR A 9 15.92 2.91 12.68
CA TYR A 9 15.89 2.53 11.27
C TYR A 9 15.50 3.66 10.31
N TRP A 10 14.59 4.55 10.68
CA TRP A 10 14.16 5.63 9.77
C TRP A 10 15.23 6.69 9.57
N ARG A 11 16.00 7.02 10.62
CA ARG A 11 17.14 7.95 10.48
C ARG A 11 18.18 7.45 9.46
N VAL A 12 18.38 6.14 9.38
CA VAL A 12 19.30 5.52 8.40
C VAL A 12 18.76 5.62 6.98
N ILE A 13 17.43 5.51 6.81
CA ILE A 13 16.79 5.68 5.50
C ILE A 13 16.85 7.15 5.08
N GLU A 14 16.51 8.07 5.98
CA GLU A 14 16.54 9.51 5.74
C GLU A 14 17.94 9.99 5.37
N SER A 15 18.99 9.55 6.08
CA SER A 15 20.36 9.96 5.77
C SER A 15 20.88 9.47 4.42
N LYS A 16 20.25 8.44 3.85
CA LYS A 16 20.60 7.86 2.54
C LYS A 16 19.62 8.25 1.43
N TRP A 17 18.58 9.02 1.73
CA TRP A 17 17.48 9.29 0.79
C TRP A 17 17.95 9.91 -0.53
N ASP A 18 18.80 10.94 -0.47
CA ASP A 18 19.37 11.59 -1.65
C ASP A 18 20.15 10.61 -2.55
N ASN A 19 20.79 9.60 -1.94
CA ASN A 19 21.49 8.56 -2.69
C ASN A 19 20.50 7.59 -3.34
N PHE A 20 19.44 7.20 -2.64
CA PHE A 20 18.36 6.43 -3.24
C PHE A 20 17.75 7.17 -4.43
N GLU A 21 17.39 8.45 -4.28
CA GLU A 21 16.86 9.23 -5.40
C GLU A 21 17.83 9.28 -6.58
N LYS A 22 19.12 9.53 -6.35
CA LYS A 22 20.10 9.55 -7.46
C LYS A 22 20.25 8.19 -8.14
N LEU A 23 20.42 7.13 -7.36
CA LEU A 23 20.68 5.77 -7.86
C LEU A 23 19.46 5.12 -8.49
N PHE A 24 18.25 5.52 -8.09
CA PHE A 24 17.01 5.07 -8.70
C PHE A 24 16.43 6.13 -9.65
N PHE A 25 17.26 7.00 -10.23
CA PHE A 25 16.85 7.95 -11.28
C PHE A 25 15.66 8.86 -10.89
N LYS A 26 15.63 9.31 -9.64
CA LYS A 26 14.52 10.03 -8.98
C LYS A 26 13.21 9.24 -8.99
N PHE A 27 13.32 7.91 -8.94
CA PHE A 27 12.22 6.96 -9.08
C PHE A 27 11.42 7.14 -10.37
N ASP A 28 12.10 7.50 -11.46
CA ASP A 28 11.52 7.49 -12.80
C ASP A 28 11.07 6.07 -13.15
N VAL A 29 9.77 5.90 -13.34
CA VAL A 29 9.14 4.59 -13.53
C VAL A 29 9.77 3.83 -14.69
N PHE A 30 9.95 4.47 -15.84
CA PHE A 30 10.46 3.81 -17.05
C PHE A 30 11.94 3.43 -16.93
N LYS A 31 12.74 4.27 -16.28
CA LYS A 31 14.16 3.96 -16.03
C LYS A 31 14.33 2.85 -15.01
N CYS A 32 13.50 2.83 -13.96
CA CYS A 32 13.55 1.79 -12.95
C CYS A 32 13.06 0.43 -13.46
N SER A 33 12.00 0.41 -14.28
CA SER A 33 11.48 -0.84 -14.84
C SER A 33 12.40 -1.44 -15.91
N ASN A 34 13.10 -0.60 -16.68
CA ASN A 34 14.06 -1.04 -17.70
C ASN A 34 15.51 -1.03 -17.18
N MET A 35 15.69 -1.26 -15.88
CA MET A 35 17.01 -1.27 -15.26
C MET A 35 17.85 -2.41 -15.82
N ASN A 36 19.02 -2.08 -16.38
CA ASN A 36 19.89 -3.11 -16.94
C ASN A 36 20.51 -3.99 -15.83
N PRO A 37 20.78 -5.29 -16.10
CA PRO A 37 21.31 -6.22 -15.10
C PRO A 37 22.67 -5.78 -14.51
N GLU A 38 23.55 -5.18 -15.30
CA GLU A 38 24.86 -4.72 -14.82
C GLU A 38 24.73 -3.61 -13.78
N TYR A 39 23.77 -2.70 -13.97
CA TYR A 39 23.48 -1.62 -13.03
C TYR A 39 22.82 -2.17 -11.76
N PHE A 40 21.96 -3.17 -11.90
CA PHE A 40 21.39 -3.86 -10.74
C PHE A 40 22.48 -4.48 -9.85
N GLU A 41 23.46 -5.19 -10.43
CA GLU A 41 24.61 -5.73 -9.68
C GLU A 41 25.44 -4.62 -9.00
N LYS A 42 25.61 -3.46 -9.66
CA LYS A 42 26.24 -2.29 -9.04
C LYS A 42 25.46 -1.80 -7.82
N LEU A 43 24.13 -1.77 -7.87
CA LEU A 43 23.30 -1.38 -6.72
C LEU A 43 23.43 -2.36 -5.55
N LEU A 44 23.60 -3.66 -5.81
CA LEU A 44 23.79 -4.66 -4.75
C LEU A 44 25.07 -4.44 -3.93
N THR A 45 26.08 -3.80 -4.53
CA THR A 45 27.37 -3.54 -3.88
C THR A 45 27.54 -2.09 -3.39
N ASP A 46 26.67 -1.16 -3.80
CA ASP A 46 26.77 0.27 -3.48
C ASP A 46 26.52 0.57 -1.98
N GLU A 47 27.53 1.09 -1.30
CA GLU A 47 27.48 1.41 0.14
C GLU A 47 26.62 2.64 0.46
N ARG A 48 26.29 3.46 -0.54
CA ARG A 48 25.48 4.67 -0.37
C ARG A 48 24.03 4.36 -0.05
N ILE A 49 23.57 3.14 -0.36
CA ILE A 49 22.21 2.64 -0.08
C ILE A 49 22.24 1.48 0.92
N ILE A 50 21.08 0.90 1.20
CA ILE A 50 20.97 -0.32 2.00
C ILE A 50 21.03 -1.49 1.02
N ARG A 51 22.12 -2.25 1.06
CA ARG A 51 22.39 -3.43 0.23
C ARG A 51 21.49 -4.60 0.62
N ASN A 52 20.22 -4.52 0.22
CA ASN A 52 19.25 -5.58 0.42
C ASN A 52 18.61 -5.91 -0.92
N GLN A 53 19.02 -7.03 -1.50
CA GLN A 53 18.57 -7.49 -2.82
C GLN A 53 17.05 -7.46 -2.95
N LYS A 54 16.31 -8.09 -2.03
CA LYS A 54 14.84 -8.13 -2.06
C LYS A 54 14.15 -6.76 -1.94
N LYS A 55 14.84 -5.72 -1.47
CA LYS A 55 14.31 -4.34 -1.44
C LYS A 55 14.62 -3.63 -2.76
N ILE A 56 15.82 -3.82 -3.31
CA ILE A 56 16.22 -3.25 -4.60
C ILE A 56 15.35 -3.85 -5.71
N GLU A 57 15.20 -5.18 -5.75
CA GLU A 57 14.29 -5.88 -6.67
C GLU A 57 12.87 -5.35 -6.59
N SER A 58 12.37 -5.06 -5.37
CA SER A 58 11.01 -4.55 -5.21
C SER A 58 10.79 -3.20 -5.88
N VAL A 59 11.82 -2.36 -6.02
CA VAL A 59 11.71 -1.09 -6.76
C VAL A 59 11.50 -1.36 -8.25
N ILE A 60 12.22 -2.32 -8.82
CA ILE A 60 12.13 -2.70 -10.24
C ILE A 60 10.77 -3.31 -10.54
N PHE A 61 10.36 -4.35 -9.80
CA PHE A 61 9.05 -4.99 -9.98
C PHE A 61 7.88 -4.02 -9.83
N ASN A 62 7.96 -3.11 -8.86
CA ASN A 62 6.92 -2.09 -8.71
C ASN A 62 6.93 -1.10 -9.88
N ALA A 63 8.10 -0.70 -10.37
CA ALA A 63 8.21 0.16 -11.54
C ALA A 63 7.62 -0.51 -12.80
N GLU A 64 7.81 -1.81 -13.00
CA GLU A 64 7.20 -2.57 -14.10
C GLU A 64 5.66 -2.57 -14.02
N LEU A 65 5.10 -2.74 -12.82
CA LEU A 65 3.65 -2.60 -12.58
C LEU A 65 3.17 -1.19 -12.96
N PHE A 66 3.85 -0.15 -12.47
CA PHE A 66 3.47 1.23 -12.77
C PHE A 66 3.63 1.56 -14.26
N GLU A 67 4.68 1.06 -14.92
CA GLU A 67 4.88 1.23 -16.35
C GLU A 67 3.71 0.62 -17.14
N THR A 68 3.29 -0.61 -16.77
CA THR A 68 2.14 -1.29 -17.39
C THR A 68 0.87 -0.45 -17.22
N ILE A 69 0.57 -0.02 -16.00
CA ILE A 69 -0.61 0.82 -15.71
C ILE A 69 -0.55 2.15 -16.48
N ILE A 70 0.61 2.80 -16.57
CA ILE A 70 0.78 4.06 -17.30
C ILE A 70 0.57 3.83 -18.80
N LYS A 71 1.07 2.74 -19.38
CA LYS A 71 0.85 2.41 -20.79
C LYS A 71 -0.62 2.16 -21.10
N GLU A 72 -1.34 1.45 -20.22
CA GLU A 72 -2.74 1.07 -20.42
C GLU A 72 -3.73 2.21 -20.13
N HIS A 73 -3.46 3.03 -19.12
CA HIS A 73 -4.40 4.04 -18.60
C HIS A 73 -3.90 5.48 -18.74
N GLY A 74 -2.71 5.68 -19.29
CA GLY A 74 -2.04 6.98 -19.47
C GLY A 74 -1.42 7.57 -18.21
N SER A 75 -1.89 7.20 -17.02
CA SER A 75 -1.25 7.53 -15.73
C SER A 75 -1.83 6.69 -14.60
N PHE A 76 -1.07 6.52 -13.52
CA PHE A 76 -1.58 5.83 -12.32
C PHE A 76 -2.77 6.55 -11.67
N GLY A 77 -2.80 7.89 -11.71
CA GLY A 77 -3.94 8.67 -11.19
C GLY A 77 -5.24 8.42 -11.98
N LYS A 78 -5.16 8.39 -13.33
CA LYS A 78 -6.30 8.04 -14.19
C LYS A 78 -6.79 6.62 -13.92
N PHE A 79 -5.85 5.67 -13.76
CA PHE A 79 -6.17 4.30 -13.37
C PHE A 79 -6.98 4.27 -12.05
N LEU A 80 -6.52 4.94 -11.00
CA LEU A 80 -7.23 4.97 -9.71
C LEU A 80 -8.61 5.61 -9.80
N VAL A 81 -8.77 6.72 -10.54
CA VAL A 81 -10.07 7.41 -10.70
C VAL A 81 -11.08 6.54 -11.44
N ASN A 82 -10.62 5.73 -12.40
CA ASN A 82 -11.47 4.86 -13.20
C ASN A 82 -11.72 3.49 -12.55
N TRP A 83 -11.01 3.16 -11.46
CA TRP A 83 -11.26 1.93 -10.72
C TRP A 83 -12.67 1.95 -10.09
N PRO A 84 -13.42 0.81 -10.08
CA PRO A 84 -14.75 0.79 -9.48
C PRO A 84 -14.74 1.24 -8.01
N LYS A 85 -15.50 2.30 -7.71
CA LYS A 85 -15.47 2.98 -6.39
C LYS A 85 -15.78 2.08 -5.20
N TYR A 86 -16.57 1.03 -5.43
CA TYR A 86 -17.04 0.07 -4.42
C TYR A 86 -16.19 -1.21 -4.34
N ASP A 87 -15.05 -1.26 -5.05
CA ASP A 87 -14.16 -2.43 -5.11
C ASP A 87 -12.72 -2.09 -4.72
N GLN A 88 -12.50 -1.61 -3.49
CA GLN A 88 -11.14 -1.41 -2.97
C GLN A 88 -10.43 -2.73 -2.71
N TYR A 89 -11.15 -3.78 -2.30
CA TYR A 89 -10.58 -5.10 -2.16
C TYR A 89 -9.96 -5.59 -3.48
N GLY A 90 -10.68 -5.49 -4.61
CA GLY A 90 -10.15 -5.83 -5.92
C GLY A 90 -8.94 -4.97 -6.30
N LEU A 91 -8.97 -3.66 -6.00
CA LEU A 91 -7.81 -2.78 -6.21
C LEU A 91 -6.59 -3.27 -5.43
N TYR A 92 -6.78 -3.65 -4.15
CA TYR A 92 -5.69 -4.11 -3.30
C TYR A 92 -5.12 -5.42 -3.80
N VAL A 93 -5.98 -6.33 -4.26
CA VAL A 93 -5.57 -7.61 -4.86
C VAL A 93 -4.82 -7.38 -6.16
N TYR A 94 -5.28 -6.49 -7.02
CA TYR A 94 -4.62 -6.15 -8.28
C TYR A 94 -3.19 -5.64 -8.03
N LEU A 95 -3.03 -4.64 -7.16
CA LEU A 95 -1.73 -4.06 -6.83
C LEU A 95 -0.81 -5.06 -6.12
N ASN A 96 -1.35 -5.90 -5.22
CA ASN A 96 -0.57 -6.92 -4.52
C ASN A 96 -0.10 -8.05 -5.45
N LYS A 97 -0.91 -8.41 -6.46
CA LYS A 97 -0.53 -9.44 -7.43
C LYS A 97 0.52 -8.93 -8.42
N GLY A 98 0.36 -7.69 -8.89
CA GLY A 98 1.26 -7.12 -9.89
C GLY A 98 2.55 -6.54 -9.32
N GLY A 99 2.58 -6.19 -8.03
CA GLY A 99 3.73 -5.53 -7.41
C GLY A 99 4.38 -6.35 -6.31
N SER A 100 5.54 -5.89 -5.87
CA SER A 100 6.33 -6.49 -4.80
C SER A 100 6.13 -5.73 -3.49
N ARG A 101 5.86 -6.48 -2.41
CA ARG A 101 5.65 -5.96 -1.03
C ARG A 101 4.41 -5.07 -0.85
N PHE A 102 3.44 -5.15 -1.76
CA PHE A 102 2.11 -4.52 -1.67
C PHE A 102 1.09 -5.36 -0.87
N GLY A 103 1.46 -5.79 0.34
CA GLY A 103 0.48 -6.44 1.23
C GLY A 103 -0.70 -5.50 1.56
N LEU A 104 -1.85 -6.05 1.97
CA LEU A 104 -3.10 -5.29 2.22
C LEU A 104 -2.90 -3.99 3.02
N ALA A 105 -2.14 -4.07 4.11
CA ALA A 105 -1.83 -2.90 4.93
C ALA A 105 -0.98 -1.87 4.17
N THR A 106 0.14 -2.30 3.58
CA THR A 106 1.04 -1.42 2.81
C THR A 106 0.32 -0.73 1.67
N THR A 107 -0.51 -1.46 0.92
CA THR A 107 -1.30 -0.94 -0.20
C THR A 107 -2.29 0.11 0.27
N GLY A 108 -3.04 -0.16 1.36
CA GLY A 108 -3.95 0.83 1.92
C GLY A 108 -3.22 2.11 2.38
N TYR A 109 -2.05 2.00 3.01
CA TYR A 109 -1.25 3.17 3.38
C TYR A 109 -0.73 3.93 2.16
N PHE A 110 -0.19 3.23 1.18
CA PHE A 110 0.28 3.80 -0.08
C PHE A 110 -0.81 4.61 -0.78
N LEU A 111 -2.00 4.01 -0.94
CA LEU A 111 -3.15 4.68 -1.55
C LEU A 111 -3.56 5.93 -0.79
N ARG A 112 -3.58 5.89 0.56
CA ARG A 112 -3.83 7.08 1.38
C ARG A 112 -2.77 8.16 1.21
N PHE A 113 -1.50 7.80 1.15
CA PHE A 113 -0.43 8.78 0.93
C PHE A 113 -0.57 9.46 -0.44
N MET A 114 -1.13 8.78 -1.43
CA MET A 114 -1.47 9.36 -2.73
C MET A 114 -2.79 10.17 -2.73
N GLY A 115 -3.48 10.26 -1.60
CA GLY A 115 -4.76 10.98 -1.49
C GLY A 115 -5.99 10.16 -1.91
N TYR A 116 -5.86 8.87 -2.17
CA TYR A 116 -7.00 8.00 -2.47
C TYR A 116 -7.78 7.66 -1.18
N ASP A 117 -9.12 7.65 -1.25
CA ASP A 117 -10.02 7.36 -0.12
C ASP A 117 -10.02 5.86 0.23
N ALA A 118 -8.88 5.33 0.70
CA ALA A 118 -8.70 3.92 1.05
C ALA A 118 -9.08 3.62 2.52
N TYR A 119 -9.79 2.51 2.79
CA TYR A 119 -9.89 2.00 4.16
C TYR A 119 -8.62 1.24 4.58
N LEU A 120 -8.31 1.25 5.88
CA LEU A 120 -7.21 0.47 6.46
C LEU A 120 -7.76 -0.62 7.37
N LEU A 121 -7.08 -1.76 7.38
CA LEU A 121 -7.35 -2.87 8.29
C LEU A 121 -6.27 -2.93 9.37
N SER A 122 -6.17 -1.87 10.18
CA SER A 122 -5.32 -1.90 11.37
C SER A 122 -5.87 -2.91 12.38
N ARG A 123 -5.07 -3.26 13.39
CA ARG A 123 -5.51 -4.19 14.46
C ARG A 123 -6.81 -3.74 15.11
N ASP A 124 -6.94 -2.45 15.40
CA ASP A 124 -8.13 -1.88 16.06
C ASP A 124 -9.34 -1.84 15.13
N VAL A 125 -9.14 -1.60 13.82
CA VAL A 125 -10.23 -1.75 12.85
C VAL A 125 -10.72 -3.19 12.79
N VAL A 126 -9.80 -4.17 12.78
CA VAL A 126 -10.18 -5.60 12.77
C VAL A 126 -10.93 -5.98 14.04
N LYS A 127 -10.51 -5.50 15.22
CA LYS A 127 -11.27 -5.67 16.47
C LYS A 127 -12.68 -5.12 16.37
N ALA A 128 -12.84 -3.90 15.85
CA ALA A 128 -14.15 -3.29 15.67
C ALA A 128 -15.03 -4.11 14.70
N LEU A 129 -14.47 -4.56 13.58
CA LEU A 129 -15.17 -5.41 12.61
C LEU A 129 -15.64 -6.75 13.21
N LEU A 130 -14.85 -7.33 14.12
CA LEU A 130 -15.25 -8.52 14.88
C LEU A 130 -16.38 -8.21 15.86
N ARG A 131 -16.33 -7.08 16.58
CA ARG A 131 -17.40 -6.61 17.47
C ARG A 131 -18.72 -6.42 16.71
N GLU A 132 -18.67 -5.77 15.55
CA GLU A 132 -19.83 -5.55 14.67
C GLU A 132 -20.27 -6.81 13.91
N LYS A 133 -19.60 -7.95 14.12
CA LYS A 133 -19.90 -9.25 13.50
C LYS A 133 -19.83 -9.23 11.95
N VAL A 134 -19.06 -8.31 11.37
CA VAL A 134 -18.78 -8.27 9.93
C VAL A 134 -17.95 -9.49 9.51
N ILE A 135 -17.03 -9.88 10.38
CA ILE A 135 -16.19 -11.08 10.26
C ILE A 135 -16.22 -11.83 11.59
N SER A 136 -15.74 -13.07 11.62
CA SER A 136 -15.73 -13.88 12.85
C SER A 136 -14.49 -14.78 12.92
N THR A 137 -13.88 -14.85 14.09
CA THR A 137 -12.68 -15.66 14.35
C THR A 137 -12.52 -15.90 15.85
N ASN A 138 -11.84 -16.98 16.21
CA ASN A 138 -11.44 -17.26 17.60
C ASN A 138 -9.99 -16.83 17.88
N ASN A 139 -9.29 -16.26 16.90
CA ASN A 139 -7.89 -15.85 17.03
C ASN A 139 -7.79 -14.38 17.50
N PRO A 140 -7.19 -14.09 18.67
CA PRO A 140 -7.06 -12.71 19.17
C PRO A 140 -6.10 -11.84 18.35
N ASN A 141 -5.21 -12.46 17.56
CA ASN A 141 -4.26 -11.78 16.66
C ASN A 141 -4.68 -11.90 15.19
N TYR A 142 -5.98 -12.06 14.95
CA TYR A 142 -6.49 -12.27 13.60
C TYR A 142 -6.17 -11.08 12.68
N SER A 143 -5.69 -11.40 11.48
CA SER A 143 -5.55 -10.47 10.37
C SER A 143 -6.28 -11.07 9.17
N PRO A 144 -7.34 -10.44 8.65
CA PRO A 144 -8.13 -11.00 7.57
C PRO A 144 -7.29 -11.11 6.30
N THR A 145 -7.18 -12.33 5.77
CA THR A 145 -6.51 -12.64 4.49
C THR A 145 -7.41 -13.44 3.55
N SER A 146 -8.48 -14.04 4.07
CA SER A 146 -9.39 -14.85 3.28
C SER A 146 -10.22 -13.98 2.33
N LYS A 147 -10.48 -14.48 1.12
CA LYS A 147 -11.35 -13.78 0.15
C LYS A 147 -12.73 -13.50 0.74
N LYS A 148 -13.29 -14.47 1.49
CA LYS A 148 -14.61 -14.35 2.12
C LYS A 148 -14.65 -13.16 3.08
N ASP A 149 -13.69 -13.06 3.99
CA ASP A 149 -13.69 -11.98 4.98
C ASP A 149 -13.42 -10.63 4.36
N LEU A 150 -12.50 -10.57 3.41
CA LEU A 150 -12.17 -9.31 2.71
C LEU A 150 -13.36 -8.80 1.89
N GLN A 151 -14.16 -9.70 1.30
CA GLN A 151 -15.41 -9.35 0.64
C GLN A 151 -16.46 -8.84 1.65
N ALA A 152 -16.67 -9.55 2.76
CA ALA A 152 -17.62 -9.13 3.79
C ALA A 152 -17.27 -7.74 4.36
N ILE A 153 -15.97 -7.48 4.56
CA ILE A 153 -15.47 -6.17 4.95
C ILE A 153 -15.76 -5.12 3.88
N GLN A 154 -15.44 -5.38 2.61
CA GLN A 154 -15.74 -4.46 1.50
C GLN A 154 -17.23 -4.10 1.46
N ASP A 155 -18.10 -5.10 1.61
CA ASP A 155 -19.55 -4.93 1.58
C ASP A 155 -20.02 -4.06 2.77
N ALA A 156 -19.54 -4.33 3.99
CA ALA A 156 -19.86 -3.51 5.15
C ALA A 156 -19.42 -2.05 5.00
N PHE A 157 -18.20 -1.82 4.50
CA PHE A 157 -17.70 -0.47 4.21
C PHE A 157 -18.53 0.24 3.13
N ASN A 158 -19.02 -0.49 2.13
CA ASN A 158 -19.91 0.06 1.09
C ASN A 158 -21.26 0.49 1.68
N VAL A 159 -21.86 -0.35 2.53
CA VAL A 159 -23.10 -0.02 3.25
C VAL A 159 -22.92 1.24 4.08
N TRP A 160 -21.92 1.28 4.97
CA TRP A 160 -21.69 2.44 5.85
C TRP A 160 -21.37 3.73 5.09
N LYS A 161 -20.67 3.63 3.95
CA LYS A 161 -20.43 4.78 3.07
C LYS A 161 -21.71 5.28 2.43
N SER A 162 -22.64 4.40 2.08
CA SER A 162 -23.91 4.78 1.46
C SER A 162 -24.89 5.43 2.43
N GLU A 163 -24.85 5.05 3.71
CA GLU A 163 -25.72 5.58 4.77
C GLU A 163 -25.21 6.92 5.33
N GLY A 164 -23.90 7.15 5.26
CA GLY A 164 -23.24 8.28 5.89
C GLY A 164 -22.69 9.33 4.92
N LYS A 165 -22.14 10.40 5.48
CA LYS A 165 -21.33 11.40 4.75
C LYS A 165 -19.83 11.11 4.82
N TYR A 166 -19.44 9.99 5.44
CA TYR A 166 -18.06 9.67 5.72
C TYR A 166 -17.38 8.92 4.58
N SER A 167 -16.11 9.27 4.34
CA SER A 167 -15.22 8.59 3.43
C SER A 167 -14.81 7.21 3.98
N TYR A 168 -14.32 6.29 3.14
CA TYR A 168 -13.80 4.99 3.61
C TYR A 168 -12.67 5.17 4.61
N ALA A 169 -11.81 6.18 4.38
CA ALA A 169 -10.74 6.52 5.27
C ALA A 169 -11.22 7.04 6.64
N GLN A 170 -12.33 7.78 6.67
CA GLN A 170 -12.97 8.25 7.89
C GLN A 170 -13.67 7.11 8.64
N ILE A 171 -14.43 6.26 7.95
CA ILE A 171 -15.12 5.10 8.54
C ILE A 171 -14.10 4.20 9.26
N SER A 172 -13.00 3.84 8.60
CA SER A 172 -11.96 3.01 9.22
C SER A 172 -11.27 3.72 10.40
N ARG A 173 -11.17 5.05 10.39
CA ARG A 173 -10.65 5.80 11.56
C ARG A 173 -11.63 5.75 12.73
N VAL A 174 -12.92 5.94 12.47
CA VAL A 174 -13.98 5.84 13.49
C VAL A 174 -13.96 4.44 14.12
N LEU A 175 -13.89 3.39 13.30
CA LEU A 175 -13.78 2.01 13.79
C LEU A 175 -12.55 1.84 14.71
N ALA A 176 -11.37 2.31 14.26
CA ALA A 176 -10.15 2.22 15.05
C ALA A 176 -10.24 2.94 16.40
N CYS A 177 -10.91 4.08 16.46
CA CYS A 177 -11.10 4.86 17.69
C CYS A 177 -12.29 4.38 18.55
N SER A 178 -13.04 3.38 18.09
CA SER A 178 -14.22 2.87 18.80
C SER A 178 -13.93 1.67 19.70
N VAL A 179 -12.69 1.18 19.71
CA VAL A 179 -12.27 0.03 20.53
C VAL A 179 -11.29 0.50 21.60
N ASP A 180 -11.42 -0.09 22.78
CA ASP A 180 -10.56 0.15 23.93
C ASP A 180 -9.24 -0.65 23.86
#